data_AF-A0A1S3XUK6-F1
#
_entry.id   AF-A0A1S3XUK6-F1
#
_cell.length_a   1.000
_cell.length_b   1.000
_cell.length_c   1.000
_cell.angle_alpha   90.00
_cell.angle_beta   90.00
_cell.angle_gamma   90.00
#
_symmetry.space_group_name_H-M   'P 1'
#
loop_
_entity.id
_entity.type
_entity.pdbx_description
1 polymer ?
#
loop_
_entity_poly.entity_id
_entity_poly.type
_entity_poly.pdbx_seq_one_letter_code
_entity_poly.pdbx_strand_id
1 'polypeptide(L)'
;MVNDKDETPIYQSDTSKTIQQSVGLDQSNPYFVHPSDHPNDMLVPVKLNGTNYPSWSKSMIHALTAKNKIGFISRTIKPPLETEQPIEYAQWNQCNNMVLSWLTHSVEPDLAKGVIHAKTAYQVWEDFGDQFSQKNAPAIYQIQKSLASISQGTMSVSAYFIRLKGLWDELDTHRSIPTCNQMKGHGEQMEEDRVMQFLMGLNDTYNVVRSNVLMMSPLPNVRQAYSLVIQEETQRGLGYGEDDWLG
;
A
#
# COMPACT_ATOMS: atom_id res chain seq x y z
N MET A 1 76.91 -2.45 -48.74
CA MET A 1 76.25 -1.47 -49.62
C MET A 1 74.77 -1.81 -49.63
N VAL A 2 73.96 -0.87 -49.17
CA VAL A 2 72.51 -1.00 -49.00
C VAL A 2 71.83 -0.83 -50.35
N ASN A 3 70.85 -1.69 -50.64
CA ASN A 3 69.83 -1.62 -51.69
C ASN A 3 68.68 -2.52 -51.19
N ASP A 4 67.38 -2.28 -51.35
CA ASP A 4 66.61 -1.28 -52.08
C ASP A 4 65.10 -1.58 -51.79
N LYS A 5 64.19 -0.66 -52.18
CA LYS A 5 62.72 -0.82 -52.37
C LYS A 5 61.81 -0.74 -51.12
N ASP A 6 60.61 -0.16 -51.12
CA ASP A 6 59.75 0.55 -52.08
C ASP A 6 58.59 1.18 -51.27
N GLU A 7 58.05 2.30 -51.78
CA GLU A 7 56.66 2.82 -51.72
C GLU A 7 55.87 3.10 -50.40
N THR A 8 55.07 4.17 -50.48
CA THR A 8 54.33 4.98 -49.48
C THR A 8 53.08 4.32 -48.83
N PRO A 9 52.54 4.83 -47.69
CA PRO A 9 51.42 5.80 -47.79
C PRO A 9 51.24 6.84 -46.65
N ILE A 10 50.63 7.97 -47.06
CA ILE A 10 49.65 8.86 -46.41
C ILE A 10 49.31 8.56 -44.94
N TYR A 11 49.60 9.49 -44.02
CA TYR A 11 48.99 9.54 -42.69
C TYR A 11 47.71 10.39 -42.72
N GLN A 12 46.58 9.72 -42.53
CA GLN A 12 45.28 10.33 -42.24
C GLN A 12 45.28 10.96 -40.84
N SER A 13 44.51 12.04 -40.76
CA SER A 13 44.18 12.85 -39.58
C SER A 13 43.48 12.06 -38.47
N ASP A 14 43.95 12.18 -37.24
CA ASP A 14 43.16 11.83 -36.05
C ASP A 14 42.76 13.10 -35.29
N THR A 15 41.50 13.48 -35.49
CA THR A 15 40.80 14.47 -34.68
C THR A 15 40.15 13.70 -33.53
N SER A 16 40.75 13.73 -32.34
CA SER A 16 40.15 13.12 -31.15
C SER A 16 38.87 13.87 -30.76
N LYS A 17 37.73 13.33 -31.21
CA LYS A 17 36.39 13.77 -30.84
C LYS A 17 36.15 13.46 -29.37
N THR A 18 35.84 14.51 -28.60
CA THR A 18 35.17 14.43 -27.31
C THR A 18 33.92 13.57 -27.41
N ILE A 19 33.91 12.41 -26.76
CA ILE A 19 32.70 11.62 -26.56
C ILE A 19 31.92 12.28 -25.41
N GLN A 20 30.90 13.07 -25.75
CA GLN A 20 29.81 13.35 -24.82
C GLN A 20 29.02 12.05 -24.62
N GLN A 21 29.41 11.27 -23.62
CA GLN A 21 28.63 10.14 -23.16
C GLN A 21 27.44 10.69 -22.36
N SER A 22 26.24 10.63 -22.93
CA SER A 22 25.00 10.83 -22.16
C SER A 22 24.89 9.67 -21.16
N VAL A 23 25.33 9.90 -19.93
CA VAL A 23 25.13 8.94 -18.84
C VAL A 23 23.64 8.96 -18.51
N GLY A 24 22.89 8.00 -19.08
CA GLY A 24 21.51 7.77 -18.68
C GLY A 24 21.46 7.45 -17.18
N LEU A 25 20.48 8.01 -16.47
CA LEU A 25 20.23 7.66 -15.07
C LEU A 25 19.95 6.15 -14.99
N ASP A 26 20.60 5.47 -14.05
CA ASP A 26 20.28 4.07 -13.74
C ASP A 26 18.81 3.96 -13.27
N GLN A 27 18.16 2.84 -13.57
CA GLN A 27 16.77 2.59 -13.17
C GLN A 27 16.59 2.57 -11.65
N SER A 28 17.65 2.25 -10.90
CA SER A 28 17.67 2.33 -9.45
C SER A 28 17.72 3.77 -8.90
N ASN A 29 18.08 4.73 -9.75
CA ASN A 29 18.20 6.13 -9.33
C ASN A 29 16.81 6.70 -8.99
N PRO A 30 16.65 7.35 -7.82
CA PRO A 30 15.37 7.93 -7.42
C PRO A 30 14.84 9.02 -8.38
N TYR A 31 15.73 9.68 -9.14
CA TYR A 31 15.38 10.69 -10.14
C TYR A 31 15.07 10.12 -11.53
N PHE A 32 15.17 8.81 -11.70
CA PHE A 32 14.78 8.17 -12.95
C PHE A 32 13.25 8.22 -13.10
N VAL A 33 12.76 8.82 -14.19
CA VAL A 33 11.34 8.77 -14.59
C VAL A 33 11.19 7.69 -15.64
N HIS A 34 10.36 6.68 -15.39
CA HIS A 34 10.17 5.60 -16.34
C HIS A 34 9.41 6.13 -17.57
N PRO A 35 9.71 5.71 -18.81
CA PRO A 35 9.00 6.20 -20.00
C PRO A 35 7.47 5.96 -20.01
N SER A 36 6.99 5.04 -19.17
CA SER A 36 5.55 4.80 -18.97
C SER A 36 4.90 5.68 -17.91
N ASP A 37 5.68 6.44 -17.14
CA ASP A 37 5.17 7.32 -16.09
C ASP A 37 4.56 8.56 -16.72
N HIS A 38 3.24 8.70 -16.58
CA HIS A 38 2.53 9.87 -17.06
C HIS A 38 1.97 10.69 -15.88
N PRO A 39 1.93 12.03 -16.00
CA PRO A 39 1.35 12.90 -14.96
C PRO A 39 -0.10 12.55 -14.57
N ASN A 40 -0.84 11.94 -15.49
CA ASN A 40 -2.25 11.57 -15.33
C ASN A 40 -2.45 10.11 -14.89
N ASP A 41 -1.38 9.39 -14.54
CA ASP A 41 -1.49 8.01 -14.06
C ASP A 41 -2.37 7.96 -12.81
N MET A 42 -3.37 7.07 -12.83
CA MET A 42 -4.19 6.78 -11.67
C MET A 42 -3.41 5.90 -10.69
N LEU A 43 -2.69 6.51 -9.75
CA LEU A 43 -1.92 5.78 -8.74
C LEU A 43 -2.81 5.06 -7.70
N VAL A 44 -3.92 5.71 -7.33
CA VAL A 44 -4.87 5.20 -6.35
C VAL A 44 -6.29 5.32 -6.91
N PRO A 45 -7.13 4.28 -6.78
CA PRO A 45 -8.46 4.26 -7.39
C PRO A 45 -9.48 5.12 -6.63
N VAL A 46 -9.26 5.36 -5.33
CA VAL A 46 -10.13 6.17 -4.47
C VAL A 46 -9.42 7.48 -4.16
N LYS A 47 -10.07 8.61 -4.48
CA LYS A 47 -9.53 9.94 -4.23
C LYS A 47 -9.63 10.34 -2.76
N LEU A 48 -8.71 11.16 -2.28
CA LEU A 48 -8.80 11.77 -0.95
C LEU A 48 -10.02 12.71 -0.92
N ASN A 49 -10.91 12.48 0.04
CA ASN A 49 -12.14 13.27 0.24
C ASN A 49 -12.22 13.91 1.65
N GLY A 50 -11.11 13.91 2.38
CA GLY A 50 -10.99 14.44 3.74
C GLY A 50 -11.38 13.49 4.87
N THR A 51 -12.11 12.40 4.58
CA THR A 51 -12.51 11.41 5.60
C THR A 51 -11.75 10.09 5.50
N ASN A 52 -11.22 9.78 4.32
CA ASN A 52 -10.53 8.53 3.99
C ASN A 52 -9.00 8.64 4.02
N TYR A 53 -8.43 9.65 4.67
CA TYR A 53 -6.98 9.88 4.68
C TYR A 53 -6.15 8.66 5.12
N PRO A 54 -6.51 7.89 6.17
CA PRO A 54 -5.71 6.73 6.58
C PRO A 54 -5.58 5.66 5.49
N SER A 55 -6.66 5.33 4.78
CA SER A 55 -6.65 4.34 3.71
C SER A 55 -6.03 4.89 2.42
N TRP A 56 -6.31 6.15 2.08
CA TRP A 56 -5.73 6.85 0.94
C TRP A 56 -4.20 6.98 1.08
N SER A 57 -3.71 7.45 2.23
CA SER A 57 -2.29 7.67 2.47
C SER A 57 -1.50 6.36 2.38
N LYS A 58 -2.01 5.27 2.96
CA LYS A 58 -1.41 3.94 2.85
C LYS A 58 -1.34 3.44 1.40
N SER A 59 -2.42 3.64 0.64
CA SER A 59 -2.46 3.29 -0.80
C SER A 59 -1.46 4.11 -1.62
N MET A 60 -1.35 5.41 -1.33
CA MET A 60 -0.40 6.29 -2.00
C MET A 60 1.05 5.93 -1.68
N ILE A 61 1.36 5.61 -0.42
CA ILE A 61 2.69 5.11 -0.01
C ILE A 61 3.06 3.86 -0.80
N HIS A 62 2.15 2.89 -0.95
CA HIS A 62 2.41 1.68 -1.74
C HIS A 62 2.70 2.00 -3.22
N ALA A 63 1.88 2.85 -3.85
CA ALA A 63 2.05 3.23 -5.25
C ALA A 63 3.38 3.96 -5.50
N LEU A 64 3.73 4.93 -4.63
CA LEU A 64 4.98 5.67 -4.74
C LEU A 64 6.21 4.81 -4.42
N THR A 65 6.08 3.83 -3.52
CA THR A 65 7.15 2.87 -3.24
C THR A 65 7.40 1.99 -4.48
N ALA A 66 6.34 1.50 -5.13
CA ALA A 66 6.45 0.70 -6.35
C ALA A 66 7.11 1.47 -7.51
N LYS A 67 6.92 2.79 -7.59
CA LYS A 67 7.57 3.67 -8.59
C LYS A 67 8.94 4.21 -8.16
N ASN A 68 9.47 3.82 -7.00
CA ASN A 68 10.72 4.36 -6.43
C ASN A 68 10.69 5.90 -6.25
N LYS A 69 9.56 6.43 -5.76
CA LYS A 69 9.31 7.88 -5.55
C LYS A 69 8.90 8.24 -4.13
N ILE A 70 8.82 7.28 -3.21
CA ILE A 70 8.44 7.50 -1.80
C ILE A 70 9.30 8.57 -1.11
N GLY A 71 10.58 8.69 -1.47
CA GLY A 71 11.48 9.64 -0.85
C GLY A 71 11.14 11.12 -1.07
N PHE A 72 10.32 11.44 -2.09
CA PHE A 72 9.85 12.80 -2.36
C PHE A 72 8.78 13.27 -1.37
N ILE A 73 8.00 12.35 -0.81
CA ILE A 73 6.96 12.66 0.20
C ILE A 73 7.42 12.43 1.64
N SER A 74 8.45 11.59 1.86
CA SER A 74 9.04 11.36 3.20
C SER A 74 10.23 12.26 3.52
N ARG A 75 10.64 13.13 2.56
CA ARG A 75 11.80 14.02 2.65
C ARG A 75 13.15 13.30 2.82
N THR A 76 13.23 12.00 2.52
CA THR A 76 14.52 11.30 2.46
C THR A 76 15.33 11.73 1.24
N ILE A 77 14.65 12.17 0.17
CA ILE A 77 15.25 12.81 -1.01
C ILE A 77 15.06 14.33 -0.86
N LYS A 78 16.16 15.04 -0.59
CA LYS A 78 16.13 16.51 -0.41
C LYS A 78 16.42 17.20 -1.75
N PRO A 79 15.86 18.40 -1.97
CA PRO A 79 16.22 19.20 -3.14
C PRO A 79 17.73 19.53 -3.10
N PRO A 80 18.48 19.24 -4.17
CA PRO A 80 19.84 19.74 -4.34
C PRO A 80 19.86 21.26 -4.38
N LEU A 81 21.02 21.87 -4.09
CA LEU A 81 21.16 23.32 -4.23
C LEU A 81 21.29 23.67 -5.72
N GLU A 82 20.33 24.42 -6.25
CA GLU A 82 20.26 24.76 -7.69
C GLU A 82 21.53 25.45 -8.20
N THR A 83 22.15 26.28 -7.37
CA THR A 83 23.37 27.03 -7.70
C THR A 83 24.62 26.14 -7.77
N GLU A 84 24.64 25.02 -7.05
CA GLU A 84 25.79 24.11 -6.97
C GLU A 84 25.62 22.91 -7.91
N GLN A 85 24.39 22.39 -8.05
CA GLN A 85 24.07 21.15 -8.76
C GLN A 85 22.86 21.33 -9.68
N PRO A 86 22.95 22.19 -10.73
CA PRO A 86 21.80 22.56 -11.56
C PRO A 86 21.20 21.39 -12.33
N ILE A 87 22.02 20.43 -12.78
CA ILE A 87 21.55 19.24 -13.51
C ILE A 87 20.75 18.32 -12.57
N GLU A 88 21.28 18.05 -11.38
CA GLU A 88 20.61 17.21 -10.40
C GLU A 88 19.33 17.88 -9.88
N TYR A 89 19.37 19.20 -9.67
CA TYR A 89 18.19 19.98 -9.32
C TYR A 89 17.09 19.86 -10.39
N ALA A 90 17.43 19.97 -11.67
CA ALA A 90 16.48 19.82 -12.76
C ALA A 90 15.83 18.41 -12.78
N GLN A 91 16.62 17.36 -12.55
CA GLN A 91 16.14 15.97 -12.46
C GLN A 91 15.24 15.75 -11.23
N TRP A 92 15.67 16.26 -10.07
CA TRP A 92 14.86 16.26 -8.86
C TRP A 92 13.53 16.99 -9.07
N ASN A 93 13.58 18.18 -9.70
CA ASN A 93 12.40 19.01 -9.94
C ASN A 93 11.43 18.33 -10.91
N GLN A 94 11.92 17.67 -11.96
CA GLN A 94 11.08 16.87 -12.86
C GLN A 94 10.32 15.78 -12.10
N CYS A 95 11.02 15.02 -11.24
CA CYS A 95 10.39 13.98 -10.43
C CYS A 95 9.41 14.55 -9.40
N ASN A 96 9.79 15.64 -8.72
CA ASN A 96 8.92 16.33 -7.78
C ASN A 96 7.61 16.79 -8.45
N ASN A 97 7.68 17.37 -9.66
CA ASN A 97 6.50 17.78 -10.43
C ASN A 97 5.66 16.57 -10.89
N MET A 98 6.28 15.44 -11.21
CA MET A 98 5.55 14.20 -11.51
C MET A 98 4.75 13.74 -10.28
N VAL A 99 5.38 13.71 -9.10
CA VAL A 99 4.69 13.33 -7.86
C VAL A 99 3.59 14.34 -7.49
N LEU A 100 3.82 15.64 -7.67
CA LEU A 100 2.78 16.67 -7.50
C LEU A 100 1.60 16.45 -8.45
N SER A 101 1.86 16.05 -9.70
CA SER A 101 0.79 15.74 -10.66
C SER A 101 -0.02 14.53 -10.19
N TRP A 102 0.63 13.46 -9.73
CA TRP A 102 -0.07 12.30 -9.19
C TRP A 102 -0.86 12.63 -7.92
N LEU A 103 -0.31 13.44 -7.02
CA LEU A 103 -1.02 13.93 -5.84
C LEU A 103 -2.27 14.72 -6.25
N THR A 104 -2.14 15.64 -7.21
CA THR A 104 -3.25 16.44 -7.74
C THR A 104 -4.37 15.55 -8.30
N HIS A 105 -4.05 14.51 -9.05
CA HIS A 105 -5.03 13.60 -9.64
C HIS A 105 -5.64 12.60 -8.63
N SER A 106 -4.97 12.41 -7.48
CA SER A 106 -5.38 11.48 -6.42
C SER A 106 -6.30 12.08 -5.36
N VAL A 107 -6.70 13.35 -5.50
CA VAL A 107 -7.57 14.05 -4.55
C VAL A 107 -8.80 14.62 -5.23
N GLU A 108 -9.85 14.91 -4.44
CA GLU A 108 -11.06 15.58 -4.95
C GLU A 108 -10.75 17.01 -5.45
N PRO A 109 -11.52 17.55 -6.42
CA PRO A 109 -11.21 18.82 -7.08
C PRO A 109 -11.00 20.01 -6.15
N ASP A 110 -11.69 20.04 -5.00
CA ASP A 110 -11.53 21.12 -4.03
C ASP A 110 -10.20 21.06 -3.28
N LEU A 111 -9.66 19.85 -3.05
CA LEU A 111 -8.33 19.66 -2.46
C LEU A 111 -7.22 19.88 -3.49
N ALA A 112 -7.47 19.52 -4.76
CA ALA A 112 -6.51 19.67 -5.86
C ALA A 112 -6.06 21.13 -6.04
N LYS A 113 -6.95 22.10 -5.78
CA LYS A 113 -6.64 23.54 -5.82
C LYS A 113 -5.47 23.93 -4.90
N GLY A 114 -5.35 23.27 -3.74
CA GLY A 114 -4.25 23.50 -2.80
C GLY A 114 -2.92 22.92 -3.31
N VAL A 115 -2.97 21.80 -4.04
CA VAL A 115 -1.79 21.10 -4.56
C VAL A 115 -1.09 21.91 -5.66
N ILE A 116 -1.87 22.58 -6.52
CA ILE A 116 -1.36 23.32 -7.70
C ILE A 116 -0.36 24.43 -7.30
N HIS A 117 -0.49 24.99 -6.10
CA HIS A 117 0.37 26.07 -5.62
C HIS A 117 1.57 25.59 -4.80
N ALA A 118 1.67 24.28 -4.53
CA ALA A 118 2.75 23.73 -3.73
C ALA A 118 4.05 23.65 -4.51
N LYS A 119 5.17 23.93 -3.81
CA LYS A 119 6.50 23.83 -4.42
C LYS A 119 7.03 22.41 -4.40
N THR A 120 6.66 21.63 -3.39
CA THR A 120 7.18 20.28 -3.21
C THR A 120 6.08 19.29 -2.88
N ALA A 121 6.22 18.05 -3.35
CA ALA A 121 5.34 16.96 -2.99
C ALA A 121 5.33 16.70 -1.47
N TYR A 122 6.48 16.91 -0.81
CA TYR A 122 6.59 16.84 0.65
C TYR A 122 5.66 17.82 1.37
N GLN A 123 5.58 19.08 0.91
CA GLN A 123 4.70 20.08 1.53
C GLN A 123 3.23 19.63 1.48
N VAL A 124 2.78 19.19 0.31
CA VAL A 124 1.41 18.68 0.12
C VAL A 124 1.14 17.48 1.01
N TRP A 125 2.11 16.57 1.12
CA TRP A 125 1.99 15.38 1.95
C TRP A 125 1.84 15.71 3.43
N GLU A 126 2.66 16.62 3.95
CA GLU A 126 2.57 17.09 5.34
C GLU A 126 1.25 17.84 5.59
N ASP A 127 0.86 18.75 4.69
CA ASP A 127 -0.38 19.53 4.82
C ASP A 127 -1.61 18.61 4.90
N PHE A 128 -1.68 17.59 4.04
CA PHE A 128 -2.75 16.59 4.10
C PHE A 128 -2.66 15.73 5.37
N GLY A 129 -1.46 15.41 5.83
CA GLY A 129 -1.22 14.77 7.12
C GLY A 129 -1.80 15.58 8.25
N ASP A 130 -1.40 16.83 8.40
CA ASP A 130 -1.84 17.70 9.49
C ASP A 130 -3.36 17.94 9.45
N GLN A 131 -3.92 18.10 8.25
CA GLN A 131 -5.33 18.40 8.07
C GLN A 131 -6.24 17.17 8.26
N PHE A 132 -5.84 15.99 7.78
CA PHE A 132 -6.72 14.83 7.66
C PHE A 132 -6.26 13.59 8.44
N SER A 133 -5.09 13.61 9.08
CA SER A 133 -4.62 12.49 9.94
C SER A 133 -5.34 12.42 11.30
N GLN A 134 -6.17 13.42 11.63
CA GLN A 134 -6.88 13.45 12.90
C GLN A 134 -7.62 12.12 13.13
N LYS A 135 -7.46 11.57 14.34
CA LYS A 135 -8.19 10.38 14.79
C LYS A 135 -9.69 10.68 14.67
N ASN A 136 -10.31 10.12 13.63
CA ASN A 136 -11.73 10.28 13.38
C ASN A 136 -12.50 9.46 14.43
N ALA A 137 -12.64 9.98 15.64
CA ALA A 137 -13.34 9.34 16.74
C ALA A 137 -14.78 8.92 16.36
N PRO A 138 -15.54 9.70 15.58
CA PRO A 138 -16.80 9.23 14.99
C PRO A 138 -16.65 8.00 14.11
N ALA A 139 -15.66 7.93 13.22
CA ALA A 139 -15.41 6.74 12.39
C ALA A 139 -15.02 5.53 13.24
N ILE A 140 -14.10 5.69 14.19
CA ILE A 140 -13.72 4.64 15.15
C ILE A 140 -14.97 4.13 15.89
N TYR A 141 -15.82 5.03 16.37
CA TYR A 141 -17.07 4.68 17.03
C TYR A 141 -18.00 3.88 16.10
N GLN A 142 -18.17 4.27 14.84
CA GLN A 142 -19.00 3.53 13.88
C GLN A 142 -18.42 2.15 13.55
N ILE A 143 -17.10 2.04 13.39
CA ILE A 143 -16.42 0.75 13.17
C ILE A 143 -16.62 -0.15 14.39
N GLN A 144 -16.38 0.36 15.60
CA GLN A 144 -16.58 -0.37 16.85
C GLN A 144 -18.05 -0.80 17.04
N LYS A 145 -18.99 0.09 16.73
CA LYS A 145 -20.43 -0.24 16.76
C LYS A 145 -20.77 -1.35 15.77
N SER A 146 -20.22 -1.28 14.56
CA SER A 146 -20.41 -2.31 13.53
C SER A 146 -19.83 -3.65 13.98
N LEU A 147 -18.60 -3.64 14.51
CA LEU A 147 -17.91 -4.79 15.10
C LEU A 147 -18.68 -5.42 16.28
N ALA A 148 -19.33 -4.63 17.11
CA ALA A 148 -20.13 -5.12 18.23
C ALA A 148 -21.47 -5.76 17.80
N SER A 149 -21.97 -5.40 16.61
CA SER A 149 -23.28 -5.84 16.10
C SER A 149 -23.21 -6.88 14.99
N ILE A 150 -22.03 -7.15 14.45
CA ILE A 150 -21.86 -8.05 13.31
C ILE A 150 -22.10 -9.51 13.75
N SER A 151 -22.89 -10.22 12.95
CA SER A 151 -23.10 -11.66 13.03
C SER A 151 -23.23 -12.23 11.63
N GLN A 152 -23.11 -13.55 11.49
CA GLN A 152 -23.22 -14.26 10.23
C GLN A 152 -24.60 -14.04 9.61
N GLY A 153 -25.67 -14.23 10.40
CA GLY A 153 -27.04 -14.03 9.93
C GLY A 153 -27.34 -14.91 8.72
N THR A 154 -27.70 -14.28 7.59
CA THR A 154 -27.98 -14.98 6.33
C THR A 154 -26.77 -15.10 5.39
N MET A 155 -25.60 -14.60 5.80
CA MET A 155 -24.37 -14.66 5.00
C MET A 155 -23.72 -16.04 5.07
N SER A 156 -23.02 -16.44 4.00
CA SER A 156 -22.07 -17.56 4.10
C SER A 156 -20.95 -17.24 5.08
N VAL A 157 -20.29 -18.27 5.64
CA VAL A 157 -19.16 -18.08 6.56
C VAL A 157 -18.07 -17.23 5.90
N SER A 158 -17.76 -17.46 4.62
CA SER A 158 -16.78 -16.67 3.88
C SER A 158 -17.16 -15.19 3.77
N ALA A 159 -18.41 -14.88 3.42
CA ALA A 159 -18.85 -13.50 3.27
C ALA A 159 -18.85 -12.76 4.63
N TYR A 160 -19.30 -13.43 5.69
CA TYR A 160 -19.24 -12.91 7.06
C TYR A 160 -17.78 -12.63 7.47
N PHE A 161 -16.87 -13.58 7.25
CA PHE A 161 -15.47 -13.45 7.60
C PHE A 161 -14.79 -12.29 6.84
N ILE A 162 -15.05 -12.13 5.54
CA ILE A 162 -14.51 -11.01 4.74
C ILE A 162 -14.97 -9.67 5.32
N ARG A 163 -16.25 -9.55 5.68
CA ARG A 163 -16.80 -8.31 6.25
C ARG A 163 -16.21 -8.01 7.63
N LEU A 164 -16.10 -9.02 8.50
CA LEU A 164 -15.49 -8.88 9.82
C LEU A 164 -14.01 -8.48 9.72
N LYS A 165 -13.26 -9.14 8.83
CA LYS A 165 -11.85 -8.81 8.55
C LYS A 165 -11.69 -7.38 8.04
N GLY A 166 -12.57 -6.94 7.13
CA GLY A 166 -12.55 -5.57 6.63
C GLY A 166 -12.70 -4.53 7.73
N LEU A 167 -13.59 -4.77 8.72
CA LEU A 167 -13.75 -3.88 9.87
C LEU A 167 -12.52 -3.86 10.78
N TRP A 168 -11.85 -5.00 11.00
CA TRP A 168 -10.58 -5.03 11.74
C TRP A 168 -9.48 -4.27 11.01
N ASP A 169 -9.33 -4.50 9.71
CA ASP A 169 -8.33 -3.85 8.88
C ASP A 169 -8.57 -2.33 8.85
N GLU A 170 -9.83 -1.87 8.79
CA GLU A 170 -10.21 -0.45 8.88
C GLU A 170 -9.89 0.13 10.26
N LEU A 171 -10.23 -0.58 11.35
CA LEU A 171 -9.92 -0.13 12.70
C LEU A 171 -8.41 0.01 12.93
N ASP A 172 -7.61 -0.90 12.37
CA ASP A 172 -6.16 -0.86 12.43
C ASP A 172 -5.58 0.36 11.70
N THR A 173 -6.25 0.91 10.68
CA THR A 173 -5.80 2.16 10.02
C THR A 173 -5.90 3.37 10.94
N HIS A 174 -6.78 3.34 11.93
CA HIS A 174 -6.98 4.42 12.90
C HIS A 174 -6.16 4.24 14.19
N ARG A 175 -5.61 3.04 14.43
CA ARG A 175 -4.75 2.75 15.58
C ARG A 175 -3.32 3.12 15.22
N SER A 176 -2.73 4.09 15.92
CA SER A 176 -1.29 4.33 15.85
C SER A 176 -0.58 3.09 16.40
N ILE A 177 0.24 2.41 15.59
CA ILE A 177 1.09 1.31 16.08
C ILE A 177 2.00 1.89 17.17
N PRO A 178 1.93 1.40 18.42
CA PRO A 178 2.80 1.90 19.47
C PRO A 178 4.26 1.59 19.12
N THR A 179 5.07 2.64 19.04
CA THR A 179 6.52 2.55 18.94
C THR A 179 7.06 2.01 20.27
N CYS A 180 7.90 0.97 20.21
CA CYS A 180 8.74 0.40 21.28
C CYS A 180 8.15 -0.80 22.08
N ASN A 181 8.85 -1.92 21.98
CA ASN A 181 9.05 -3.05 22.93
C ASN A 181 7.85 -3.76 23.59
N GLN A 182 6.60 -3.35 23.40
CA GLN A 182 5.39 -4.04 23.87
C GLN A 182 4.70 -4.91 22.79
N MET A 183 5.34 -5.07 21.62
CA MET A 183 4.73 -5.68 20.42
C MET A 183 4.32 -7.15 20.54
N LYS A 184 5.03 -7.98 21.32
CA LYS A 184 4.76 -9.43 21.33
C LYS A 184 3.45 -9.77 22.06
N GLY A 185 3.24 -9.24 23.26
CA GLY A 185 2.02 -9.53 24.05
C GLY A 185 0.75 -8.87 23.51
N HIS A 186 0.85 -7.64 22.98
CA HIS A 186 -0.32 -6.96 22.40
C HIS A 186 -0.80 -7.60 21.09
N GLY A 187 0.11 -8.12 20.27
CA GLY A 187 -0.24 -8.80 19.02
C GLY A 187 -0.96 -10.12 19.26
N GLU A 188 -0.46 -10.92 20.21
CA GLU A 188 -1.05 -12.21 20.58
C GLU A 188 -2.46 -12.03 21.17
N GLN A 189 -2.62 -11.11 22.13
CA GLN A 189 -3.93 -10.82 22.72
C GLN A 189 -4.94 -10.30 21.67
N MET A 190 -4.49 -9.47 20.72
CA MET A 190 -5.36 -8.98 19.66
C MET A 190 -5.80 -10.10 18.70
N GLU A 191 -4.93 -11.07 18.41
CA GLU A 191 -5.30 -12.25 17.63
C GLU A 191 -6.32 -13.13 18.38
N GLU A 192 -6.14 -13.33 19.68
CA GLU A 192 -7.12 -14.05 20.52
C GLU A 192 -8.49 -13.36 20.52
N ASP A 193 -8.53 -12.02 20.71
CA ASP A 193 -9.75 -11.24 20.65
C ASP A 193 -10.47 -11.38 19.30
N ARG A 194 -9.71 -11.41 18.19
CA ARG A 194 -10.26 -11.59 16.84
C ARG A 194 -10.85 -12.99 16.64
N VAL A 195 -10.20 -14.03 17.18
CA VAL A 195 -10.74 -15.40 17.16
C VAL A 195 -12.05 -15.44 17.91
N MET A 196 -12.10 -14.90 19.13
CA MET A 196 -13.31 -14.85 19.94
C MET A 196 -14.44 -14.11 19.22
N GLN A 197 -14.16 -12.93 18.66
CA GLN A 197 -15.16 -12.15 17.94
C GLN A 197 -15.67 -12.86 16.69
N PHE A 198 -14.79 -13.53 15.93
CA PHE A 198 -15.21 -14.36 14.79
C PHE A 198 -16.20 -15.44 15.24
N LEU A 199 -15.84 -16.21 16.26
CA LEU A 199 -16.64 -17.32 16.78
C LEU A 199 -17.97 -16.87 17.41
N MET A 200 -18.00 -15.71 18.07
CA MET A 200 -19.20 -15.14 18.70
C MET A 200 -20.28 -14.76 17.69
N GLY A 201 -19.89 -14.27 16.51
CA GLY A 201 -20.86 -13.88 15.49
C GLY A 201 -21.32 -15.03 14.58
N LEU A 202 -20.76 -16.23 14.67
CA LEU A 202 -21.23 -17.39 13.90
C LEU A 202 -22.64 -17.82 14.33
N ASN A 203 -23.43 -18.33 13.38
CA ASN A 203 -24.74 -18.89 13.67
C ASN A 203 -24.63 -20.13 14.58
N ASP A 204 -25.68 -20.42 15.36
CA ASP A 204 -25.71 -21.54 16.30
C ASP A 204 -25.55 -22.92 15.63
N THR A 205 -25.80 -23.01 14.31
CA THR A 205 -25.50 -24.19 13.52
C THR A 205 -24.04 -24.63 13.64
N TYR A 206 -23.11 -23.71 13.88
CA TYR A 206 -21.67 -23.97 14.03
C TYR A 206 -21.24 -24.14 15.50
N ASN A 207 -22.16 -24.38 16.43
CA ASN A 207 -21.85 -24.52 17.85
C ASN A 207 -20.80 -25.62 18.15
N VAL A 208 -20.85 -26.76 17.46
CA VAL A 208 -19.92 -27.89 17.66
C VAL A 208 -18.49 -27.48 17.29
N VAL A 209 -18.29 -26.94 16.09
CA VAL A 209 -16.95 -26.48 15.67
C VAL A 209 -16.46 -25.32 16.53
N ARG A 210 -17.35 -24.42 16.97
CA ARG A 210 -17.04 -23.36 17.93
C ARG A 210 -16.51 -23.93 19.25
N SER A 211 -17.22 -24.89 19.83
CA SER A 211 -16.78 -25.56 21.07
C SER A 211 -15.45 -26.28 20.90
N ASN A 212 -15.25 -26.98 19.78
CA ASN A 212 -14.00 -27.68 19.49
C ASN A 212 -12.81 -26.71 19.39
N VAL A 213 -12.98 -25.59 18.69
CA VAL A 213 -11.96 -24.54 18.57
C VAL A 213 -11.61 -23.97 19.94
N LEU A 214 -12.59 -23.69 20.80
CA LEU A 214 -12.37 -23.14 22.14
C LEU A 214 -11.68 -24.13 23.10
N MET A 215 -11.73 -25.43 22.82
CA MET A 215 -11.05 -26.47 23.62
C MET A 215 -9.59 -26.72 23.18
N MET A 216 -9.12 -26.09 22.09
CA MET A 216 -7.75 -26.22 21.63
C MET A 216 -6.78 -25.46 22.55
N SER A 217 -5.62 -26.04 22.84
CA SER A 217 -4.53 -25.41 23.60
C SER A 217 -3.18 -25.61 22.89
N PRO A 218 -2.53 -24.54 22.39
CA PRO A 218 -2.97 -23.14 22.44
C PRO A 218 -4.18 -22.86 21.51
N LEU A 219 -4.89 -21.75 21.77
CA LEU A 219 -6.00 -21.30 20.91
C LEU A 219 -5.47 -21.09 19.48
N PRO A 220 -6.16 -21.57 18.44
CA PRO A 220 -5.72 -21.38 17.06
C PRO A 220 -5.81 -19.90 16.68
N ASN A 221 -4.99 -19.48 15.71
CA ASN A 221 -5.14 -18.15 15.13
C ASN A 221 -6.40 -18.04 14.26
N VAL A 222 -6.77 -16.80 13.90
CA VAL A 222 -7.97 -16.49 13.11
C VAL A 222 -8.04 -17.30 11.81
N ARG A 223 -6.90 -17.50 11.13
CA ARG A 223 -6.84 -18.24 9.87
C ARG A 223 -7.15 -19.72 10.06
N GLN A 224 -6.60 -20.33 11.11
CA GLN A 224 -6.86 -21.72 11.48
C GLN A 224 -8.31 -21.93 11.90
N ALA A 225 -8.84 -21.04 12.75
CA ALA A 225 -10.25 -21.08 13.16
C ALA A 225 -11.19 -20.96 11.95
N TYR A 226 -10.93 -20.02 11.03
CA TYR A 226 -11.69 -19.88 9.79
C TYR A 226 -11.67 -21.15 8.94
N SER A 227 -10.50 -21.77 8.74
CA SER A 227 -10.38 -23.01 7.96
C SER A 227 -11.20 -24.16 8.55
N LEU A 228 -11.23 -24.31 9.88
CA LEU A 228 -12.02 -25.34 10.56
C LEU A 228 -13.53 -25.14 10.34
N VAL A 229 -14.00 -23.89 10.40
CA VAL A 229 -15.42 -23.57 10.20
C VAL A 229 -15.82 -23.75 8.74
N ILE A 230 -14.96 -23.41 7.78
CA ILE A 230 -15.22 -23.65 6.34
C ILE A 230 -15.27 -25.14 6.02
N GLN A 231 -14.41 -25.95 6.65
CA GLN A 231 -14.46 -27.40 6.50
C GLN A 231 -15.81 -27.96 6.97
N GLU A 232 -16.31 -27.49 8.12
CA GLU A 232 -17.62 -27.86 8.65
C GLU A 232 -18.78 -27.38 7.73
N GLU A 233 -18.72 -26.15 7.21
CA GLU A 233 -19.72 -25.63 6.25
C GLU A 233 -19.79 -26.51 4.99
N THR A 234 -18.64 -26.94 4.47
CA THR A 234 -18.54 -27.81 3.30
C THR A 234 -19.13 -29.20 3.58
N GLN A 235 -18.79 -29.80 4.74
CA GLN A 235 -19.32 -31.12 5.13
C GLN A 235 -20.84 -31.11 5.26
N ARG A 236 -21.41 -30.03 5.82
CA ARG A 236 -22.87 -29.86 5.91
C ARG A 236 -23.53 -29.72 4.56
N GLY A 237 -22.91 -29.00 3.62
CA GLY A 237 -23.40 -28.89 2.25
C GLY A 237 -23.48 -30.23 1.52
N LEU A 238 -22.60 -31.18 1.84
CA LEU A 238 -22.62 -32.54 1.29
C LEU A 238 -23.78 -33.38 1.87
N GLY A 239 -24.09 -33.20 3.16
CA GLY A 239 -25.17 -33.94 3.83
C GLY A 239 -26.57 -33.67 3.27
N TYR A 240 -26.81 -32.51 2.65
CA TYR A 240 -28.10 -32.19 2.00
C TYR A 240 -28.26 -32.81 0.61
N GLY A 241 -27.21 -33.40 0.02
CA GLY A 241 -27.26 -33.98 -1.33
C GLY A 241 -27.71 -35.44 -1.40
N GLU A 242 -27.72 -36.16 -0.27
CA GLU A 242 -28.08 -37.59 -0.23
C GLU A 242 -29.55 -37.85 0.11
N ASP A 243 -30.26 -36.89 0.72
CA ASP A 243 -31.66 -37.06 1.15
C ASP A 243 -32.70 -36.82 0.03
N ASP A 244 -32.30 -36.21 -1.09
CA ASP A 244 -33.20 -35.90 -2.23
C ASP A 244 -33.43 -37.08 -3.19
N TRP A 245 -32.77 -38.23 -3.00
CA TRP A 245 -32.92 -39.43 -3.86
C TRP A 245 -33.78 -40.54 -3.25
N LEU A 246 -34.32 -40.35 -2.03
CA LEU A 246 -35.11 -41.35 -1.32
C LEU A 246 -36.56 -40.91 -1.01
N GLY A 247 -37.05 -39.86 -1.68
CA GLY A 247 -38.43 -39.36 -1.58
C GLY A 247 -39.35 -39.81 -2.72
#